data_AF-A0A7V9QQD9-F1
#
_entry.id   AF-A0A7V9QQD9-F1
#
_cell.length_a   1.000
_cell.length_b   1.000
_cell.length_c   1.000
_cell.angle_alpha   90.00
_cell.angle_beta   90.00
_cell.angle_gamma   90.00
#
_symmetry.space_group_name_H-M   'P 1'
#
loop_
_entity.id
_entity.type
_entity.pdbx_description
1 polymer ?
#
loop_
_entity_poly.entity_id
_entity_poly.type
_entity_poly.pdbx_seq_one_letter_code
_entity_poly.pdbx_strand_id
1 'polypeptide(L)' 'SFITSGGRVLALTCVAPSLPQAVVRVREFAERIQFDGKQFRRDIGHRELERIARAT' A
#
# COMPACT_ATOMS: atom_id res chain seq x y z
N SER A 1 -20.15 -7.37 8.21
CA SER A 1 -19.26 -6.51 9.01
C SER A 1 -17.84 -7.06 8.93
N PHE A 2 -16.82 -6.21 8.82
CA PHE A 2 -15.43 -6.67 8.96
C PHE A 2 -15.14 -6.88 10.44
N ILE A 3 -14.67 -8.08 10.81
CA ILE A 3 -14.25 -8.41 12.18
C ILE A 3 -12.73 -8.36 12.22
N THR A 4 -12.17 -7.61 13.17
CA THR A 4 -10.72 -7.55 13.43
C THR A 4 -10.41 -8.33 14.72
N SER A 5 -9.22 -8.95 14.81
CA SER A 5 -8.83 -9.78 15.97
C SER A 5 -7.37 -9.54 16.39
N GLY A 6 -6.88 -8.32 16.20
CA GLY A 6 -5.52 -7.94 16.57
C GLY A 6 -5.09 -6.58 15.99
N GLY A 7 -3.89 -6.13 16.37
CA GLY A 7 -3.38 -4.82 15.94
C GLY A 7 -3.01 -4.73 14.46
N ARG A 8 -2.43 -5.80 13.88
CA ARG A 8 -2.20 -5.91 12.43
C ARG A 8 -3.30 -6.79 11.84
N VAL A 9 -4.10 -6.23 10.95
CA VAL A 9 -5.31 -6.90 10.44
C VAL A 9 -5.05 -7.57 9.08
N LEU A 10 -4.45 -6.84 8.13
CA LEU A 10 -4.20 -7.31 6.76
C LEU A 10 -2.82 -6.87 6.28
N ALA A 11 -2.18 -7.70 5.45
CA ALA A 11 -1.05 -7.33 4.61
C ALA A 11 -1.53 -7.28 3.16
N LEU A 12 -1.50 -6.08 2.55
CA LEU A 12 -1.92 -5.89 1.17
C LEU A 12 -0.69 -5.89 0.25
N THR A 13 -0.72 -6.71 -0.79
CA THR A 13 0.35 -6.81 -1.79
C THR A 13 -0.26 -6.63 -3.18
N CYS A 14 0.45 -5.91 -4.06
CA CYS A 14 0.10 -5.76 -5.46
C CYS A 14 1.29 -6.10 -6.32
N VAL A 15 1.05 -6.87 -7.38
CA VAL A 15 2.05 -7.20 -8.39
C VAL A 15 1.74 -6.38 -9.65
N ALA A 16 2.77 -5.75 -10.20
CA ALA A 16 2.68 -4.94 -11.40
C ALA A 16 4.02 -4.98 -12.16
N PRO A 17 4.04 -4.62 -13.46
CA PRO A 17 5.28 -4.56 -14.26
C PRO A 17 6.38 -3.64 -13.70
N SER A 18 6.05 -2.68 -12.83
CA SER A 18 7.03 -1.80 -12.20
C SER A 18 6.62 -1.41 -10.78
N LEU A 19 7.61 -1.01 -9.97
CA LEU A 19 7.35 -0.56 -8.60
C LEU A 19 6.41 0.66 -8.53
N PRO A 20 6.56 1.73 -9.35
CA PRO A 20 5.61 2.85 -9.33
C PRO A 20 4.16 2.40 -9.55
N GLN A 21 3.93 1.48 -10.49
CA GLN A 21 2.60 0.95 -10.74
C GLN A 21 2.08 0.08 -9.59
N ALA A 22 2.94 -0.74 -8.98
CA ALA A 22 2.56 -1.58 -7.84
C ALA A 22 2.13 -0.72 -6.65
N VAL A 23 2.89 0.34 -6.36
CA VAL A 23 2.60 1.25 -5.24
C VAL A 23 1.30 2.03 -5.46
N VAL A 24 1.03 2.51 -6.68
CA VAL A 24 -0.26 3.16 -7.01
C VAL A 24 -1.43 2.20 -6.76
N ARG A 25 -1.36 0.98 -7.31
CA ARG A 25 -2.42 -0.03 -7.14
C ARG A 25 -2.64 -0.40 -5.67
N VAL A 26 -1.57 -0.63 -4.91
CA VAL A 26 -1.69 -0.97 -3.47
C VAL A 26 -2.37 0.15 -2.70
N ARG A 27 -2.06 1.43 -3.01
CA ARG A 27 -2.69 2.58 -2.36
C ARG A 27 -4.17 2.67 -2.68
N GLU A 28 -4.55 2.50 -3.95
CA GLU A 28 -5.96 2.50 -4.37
C GLU A 28 -6.77 1.39 -3.69
N PHE A 29 -6.22 0.16 -3.62
CA PHE A 29 -6.91 -0.94 -2.96
C PHE A 29 -6.95 -0.78 -1.44
N ALA A 30 -5.90 -0.26 -0.81
CA ALA A 30 -5.88 0.04 0.63
C ALA A 30 -6.94 1.09 1.01
N GLU A 31 -7.20 2.07 0.14
CA GLU A 31 -8.27 3.06 0.35
C GLU A 31 -9.67 2.45 0.18
N ARG A 32 -9.85 1.40 -0.63
CA ARG A 32 -11.16 0.72 -0.79
C ARG A 32 -11.55 -0.17 0.38
N ILE A 33 -10.58 -0.74 1.10
CA ILE A 33 -10.84 -1.56 2.29
C ILE A 33 -11.26 -0.66 3.45
N GLN A 34 -12.37 -0.96 4.12
CA GLN A 34 -12.90 -0.12 5.20
C GLN A 34 -13.24 -0.96 6.44
N PHE A 35 -12.74 -0.51 7.58
CA PHE A 35 -13.08 -1.02 8.92
C PHE A 35 -12.76 0.08 9.95
N ASP A 36 -13.42 0.01 11.11
CA ASP A 36 -13.25 1.01 12.17
C ASP A 36 -11.79 1.08 12.66
N GLY A 37 -11.30 2.31 12.85
CA GLY A 37 -9.91 2.54 13.27
C GLY A 37 -8.83 2.15 12.25
N LYS A 38 -9.16 1.91 10.96
CA LYS A 38 -8.17 1.56 9.93
C LYS A 38 -7.02 2.56 9.88
N GLN A 39 -5.79 2.06 9.99
CA GLN A 39 -4.57 2.83 9.75
C GLN A 39 -3.61 2.07 8.84
N PHE A 40 -2.94 2.78 7.93
CA PHE A 40 -1.90 2.24 7.08
C PHE A 40 -0.93 3.33 6.62
N ARG A 41 0.30 2.93 6.29
CA ARG A 41 1.33 3.82 5.77
C ARG A 41 1.12 4.10 4.28
N ARG A 42 1.34 5.35 3.87
CA ARG A 42 1.24 5.78 2.46
C ARG A 42 2.58 5.90 1.76
N ASP A 43 3.69 5.71 2.46
CA ASP A 43 5.06 5.96 2.02
C ASP A 43 5.87 4.67 1.79
N ILE A 44 5.21 3.50 1.75
CA ILE A 44 5.88 2.24 1.46
C ILE A 44 6.54 2.30 0.07
N GLY A 45 7.84 2.04 0.02
CA GLY A 45 8.64 2.08 -1.21
C GLY A 45 9.19 3.46 -1.61
N HIS A 46 8.98 4.52 -0.81
CA HIS A 46 9.35 5.90 -1.22
C HIS A 46 10.82 6.05 -1.65
N ARG A 47 11.77 5.45 -0.92
CA ARG A 47 13.22 5.55 -1.23
C ARG A 47 13.56 5.02 -2.61
N GLU A 48 12.90 3.93 -3.00
CA GLU A 48 13.14 3.29 -4.29
C GLU A 48 12.43 4.04 -5.42
N LEU A 49 11.25 4.60 -5.15
CA LEU A 49 10.59 5.52 -6.08
C LEU A 49 11.46 6.76 -6.36
N GLU A 50 12.05 7.34 -5.32
CA GLU A 50 13.01 8.45 -5.47
C GLU A 50 14.25 8.04 -6.26
N ARG A 51 14.77 6.82 -6.03
CA ARG A 51 15.92 6.28 -6.80
C ARG A 51 15.58 6.13 -8.28
N ILE A 52 14.42 5.56 -8.60
CA ILE A 52 13.94 5.38 -9.98
C ILE A 52 13.76 6.76 -10.66
N ALA A 53 13.16 7.72 -9.96
CA ALA A 53 12.94 9.06 -10.48
C ALA A 53 14.23 9.83 -10.78
N ARG A 54 15.32 9.58 -10.02
CA ARG A 54 16.65 10.17 -10.29
C ARG A 54 17.40 9.50 -11.44
N ALA A 55 17.02 8.27 -11.81
CA ALA A 55 17.69 7.49 -12.84
C ALA A 55 17.00 7.59 -14.23
N THR A 56 15.89 8.31 -14.31
CA THR A 56 15.13 8.61 -15.53
C THR A 56 15.37 10.06 -15.92
#